data_AF-A0A0B5L3M8-F1
#
_entry.id   AF-A0A0B5L3M8-F1
#
_cell.length_a   1.000
_cell.length_b   1.000
_cell.length_c   1.000
_cell.angle_alpha   90.00
_cell.angle_beta   90.00
_cell.angle_gamma   90.00
#
_symmetry.space_group_name_H-M   'P 1'
#
loop_
_entity.id
_entity.type
_entity.pdbx_description
1 polymer ?
#
loop_
_entity_poly.entity_id
_entity_poly.type
_entity_poly.pdbx_seq_one_letter_code
_entity_poly.pdbx_strand_id
1 'polypeptide(L)'
;MNNDRGKSLQIPQSTLLKEGSIYVATLHSVYEKNFSGDIKHQFTYEVELNQETHYVNRNITVKSMSHQLSIADWIKRHSNYNVNHINYDPYIDRKHLVLVGQYNGNYYIQDVAPLDEFGGVL
;
A
#
# COMPACT_ATOMS: atom_id res chain seq x y z
N MET A 1 21.64 2.35 -34.61
CA MET A 1 20.77 1.75 -33.58
C MET A 1 20.18 2.89 -32.77
N ASN A 2 18.89 3.17 -32.91
CA ASN A 2 18.19 4.18 -32.10
C ASN A 2 17.79 3.56 -30.76
N ASN A 3 18.18 4.20 -29.67
CA ASN A 3 17.87 3.80 -28.31
C ASN A 3 16.51 4.36 -27.88
N ASP A 4 15.41 3.74 -28.31
CA ASP A 4 14.05 4.11 -27.87
C ASP A 4 13.72 3.75 -26.41
N ARG A 5 14.75 3.60 -25.55
CA ARG A 5 14.62 3.43 -24.10
C ARG A 5 14.09 4.75 -23.50
N GLY A 6 12.77 4.90 -23.53
CA GLY A 6 12.05 5.99 -22.88
C GLY A 6 10.83 6.52 -23.64
N LYS A 7 10.73 6.28 -24.96
CA LYS A 7 9.62 6.83 -25.77
C LYS A 7 8.30 6.06 -25.71
N SER A 8 8.32 4.84 -25.17
CA SER A 8 7.11 4.00 -25.03
C SER A 8 6.68 3.80 -23.57
N LEU A 9 7.09 4.68 -22.66
CA LEU A 9 6.40 4.82 -21.37
C LEU A 9 5.18 5.72 -21.60
N GLN A 10 4.19 5.22 -22.36
CA GLN A 10 2.85 5.78 -22.26
C GLN A 10 2.38 5.48 -20.84
N ILE A 11 2.43 6.48 -19.97
CA ILE A 11 1.75 6.41 -18.67
C ILE A 11 0.27 6.29 -19.01
N PRO A 12 -0.38 5.15 -18.72
CA PRO A 12 -1.79 5.00 -19.00
C PRO A 12 -2.52 6.10 -18.24
N GLN A 13 -3.25 6.96 -18.95
CA GLN A 13 -4.22 7.89 -18.38
C GLN A 13 -5.46 7.12 -17.92
N SER A 14 -5.26 6.08 -17.12
CA SER A 14 -6.36 5.35 -16.49
C SER A 14 -6.90 6.24 -15.37
N THR A 15 -8.16 6.63 -15.46
CA THR A 15 -8.90 7.28 -14.35
C THR A 15 -9.24 6.29 -13.24
N LEU A 16 -9.01 5.01 -13.46
CA LEU A 16 -9.27 3.96 -12.49
C LEU A 16 -7.97 3.28 -12.08
N LEU A 17 -7.92 2.84 -10.83
CA LEU A 17 -6.92 1.89 -10.35
C LEU A 17 -6.89 0.68 -11.28
N LYS A 18 -5.70 0.12 -11.48
CA LYS A 18 -5.47 -1.04 -12.33
C LYS A 18 -4.72 -2.10 -11.53
N GLU A 19 -5.21 -3.33 -11.60
CA GLU A 19 -4.53 -4.48 -11.02
C GLU A 19 -3.09 -4.61 -11.57
N GLY A 20 -2.15 -4.99 -10.71
CA GLY A 20 -0.75 -5.19 -11.05
C GLY A 20 0.03 -3.91 -11.30
N SER A 21 -0.59 -2.75 -11.04
CA SER A 21 0.06 -1.44 -11.21
C SER A 21 0.57 -0.91 -9.86
N ILE A 22 1.69 -0.18 -9.92
CA ILE A 22 2.30 0.48 -8.77
C ILE A 22 1.90 1.95 -8.78
N TYR A 23 1.51 2.45 -7.62
CA TYR A 23 1.14 3.84 -7.42
C TYR A 23 1.92 4.45 -6.25
N VAL A 24 2.12 5.77 -6.30
CA VAL A 24 2.49 6.53 -5.10
C VAL A 24 1.20 6.78 -4.32
N ALA A 25 1.20 6.43 -3.04
CA ALA A 25 0.05 6.60 -2.17
C ALA A 25 0.45 7.18 -0.83
N THR A 26 -0.44 7.97 -0.24
CA THR A 26 -0.28 8.53 1.11
C THR A 26 -0.98 7.63 2.11
N LEU A 27 -0.32 7.29 3.22
CA LEU A 27 -1.00 6.56 4.30
C LEU A 27 -1.96 7.52 5.03
N HIS A 28 -3.26 7.28 4.87
CA HIS A 28 -4.30 8.15 5.42
C HIS A 28 -4.67 7.74 6.85
N SER A 29 -4.85 6.46 7.11
CA SER A 29 -5.22 5.98 8.44
C SER A 29 -4.84 4.53 8.68
N VAL A 30 -4.68 4.19 9.97
CA VAL A 30 -4.50 2.81 10.42
C VAL A 30 -5.41 2.57 11.62
N TYR A 31 -6.23 1.53 11.57
CA TYR A 31 -7.13 1.20 12.67
C TYR A 31 -7.34 -0.32 12.81
N GLU A 32 -7.57 -0.77 14.05
CA GLU A 32 -7.96 -2.15 14.29
C GLU A 32 -9.44 -2.36 13.93
N LYS A 33 -9.73 -3.41 13.16
CA LYS A 33 -11.08 -3.79 12.76
C LYS A 33 -11.30 -5.28 13.00
N ASN A 34 -12.45 -5.60 13.60
CA ASN A 34 -12.88 -6.98 13.81
C ASN A 34 -13.67 -7.47 12.59
N PHE A 35 -13.15 -8.51 11.93
CA PHE A 35 -13.81 -9.19 10.81
C PHE A 35 -14.30 -10.56 11.28
N SER A 36 -15.47 -10.57 11.95
CA SER A 36 -16.12 -11.80 12.42
C SER A 36 -15.21 -12.70 13.29
N GLY A 37 -14.44 -12.08 14.19
CA GLY A 37 -13.52 -12.75 15.11
C GLY A 37 -12.05 -12.66 14.71
N ASP A 38 -11.74 -12.25 13.48
CA ASP A 38 -10.37 -12.00 13.03
C ASP A 38 -10.05 -10.49 13.14
N ILE A 39 -9.29 -10.13 14.17
CA ILE A 39 -8.86 -8.74 14.41
C ILE A 39 -7.69 -8.44 13.47
N LYS A 40 -7.82 -7.36 12.69
CA LYS A 40 -6.83 -6.91 11.71
C LYS A 40 -6.51 -5.44 11.89
N HIS A 41 -5.27 -5.06 11.62
CA HIS A 41 -4.93 -3.67 11.30
C HIS A 41 -5.31 -3.40 9.85
N GLN A 42 -6.24 -2.47 9.64
CA GLN A 42 -6.56 -1.92 8.33
C GLN A 42 -5.74 -0.65 8.11
N PHE A 43 -4.86 -0.70 7.12
CA PHE A 43 -4.14 0.46 6.59
C PHE A 43 -4.90 0.99 5.38
N THR A 44 -5.29 2.24 5.41
CA THR A 44 -5.97 2.92 4.30
C THR A 44 -4.99 3.86 3.61
N TYR A 45 -4.84 3.68 2.30
CA TYR A 45 -3.98 4.49 1.46
C TYR A 45 -4.82 5.35 0.51
N GLU A 46 -4.43 6.61 0.39
CA GLU A 46 -4.94 7.55 -0.60
C GLU A 46 -4.07 7.51 -1.85
N VAL A 47 -4.69 7.20 -2.99
CA VAL A 47 -4.06 7.24 -4.31
C VAL A 47 -4.72 8.35 -5.10
N GLU A 48 -3.96 9.37 -5.49
CA GLU A 48 -4.43 10.44 -6.37
C GLU A 48 -4.18 10.09 -7.84
N LEU A 49 -5.25 9.97 -8.62
CA LEU A 49 -5.20 9.71 -10.07
C LEU A 49 -6.07 10.71 -10.79
N ASN A 50 -5.49 11.48 -11.72
CA ASN A 50 -6.23 12.44 -12.55
C ASN A 50 -7.17 13.36 -11.75
N GLN A 51 -6.73 13.86 -10.60
CA GLN A 51 -7.50 14.72 -9.68
C GLN A 51 -8.64 14.02 -8.92
N GLU A 52 -8.73 12.68 -8.99
CA GLU A 52 -9.61 11.86 -8.16
C GLU A 52 -8.80 11.16 -7.05
N THR A 53 -9.38 11.10 -5.85
CA THR A 53 -8.80 10.39 -4.70
C THR A 53 -9.45 9.02 -4.57
N HIS A 54 -8.64 7.96 -4.62
CA HIS A 54 -9.08 6.59 -4.36
C HIS A 54 -8.54 6.09 -3.03
N TYR A 55 -9.40 5.49 -2.22
CA TYR A 55 -9.03 4.86 -0.95
C TYR A 55 -8.89 3.36 -1.15
N VAL A 56 -7.70 2.82 -0.86
CA VAL A 56 -7.40 1.40 -1.03
C VAL A 56 -6.82 0.84 0.25
N ASN A 57 -7.30 -0.33 0.66
CA ASN A 57 -6.98 -0.89 1.96
C ASN A 57 -6.00 -2.06 1.88
N ARG A 58 -5.10 -2.14 2.86
CA ARG A 58 -4.39 -3.37 3.25
C ARG A 58 -4.93 -3.82 4.60
N ASN A 59 -5.30 -5.10 4.72
CA ASN A 59 -5.68 -5.68 6.01
C ASN A 59 -4.64 -6.70 6.41
N ILE A 60 -4.02 -6.51 7.58
CA ILE A 60 -3.03 -7.45 8.14
C ILE A 60 -3.56 -7.99 9.45
N THR A 61 -3.58 -9.31 9.61
CA THR A 61 -4.04 -9.95 10.84
C THR A 61 -3.02 -9.75 11.98
N VAL A 62 -3.52 -9.62 13.19
CA VAL A 62 -2.68 -9.52 14.39
C VAL A 62 -1.90 -10.81 14.63
N LYS A 63 -2.49 -11.97 14.28
CA LYS A 63 -1.91 -13.30 14.49
C LYS A 63 -1.44 -13.91 13.17
N SER A 64 -0.27 -14.52 13.15
CA SER A 64 0.18 -15.28 11.98
C SER A 64 -0.76 -16.45 11.70
N MET A 65 -1.13 -16.65 10.44
CA MET A 65 -1.84 -17.84 9.94
C MET A 65 -0.96 -18.55 8.90
N SER A 66 -1.27 -19.80 8.54
CA SER A 66 -0.46 -20.62 7.63
C SER A 66 -0.14 -19.94 6.28
N HIS A 67 -0.96 -18.97 5.85
CA HIS A 67 -0.79 -18.23 4.60
C HIS A 67 -0.76 -16.71 4.77
N GLN A 68 -0.66 -16.20 6.01
CA GLN A 68 -0.67 -14.76 6.28
C GLN A 68 0.33 -14.39 7.36
N LEU A 69 1.16 -13.38 7.07
CA LEU A 69 2.07 -12.80 8.03
C LEU A 69 1.29 -12.12 9.16
N SER A 70 1.82 -12.21 10.38
CA SER A 70 1.40 -11.34 11.47
C SER A 70 1.72 -9.88 11.13
N ILE A 71 1.09 -8.94 11.82
CA ILE A 71 1.42 -7.52 11.69
C ILE A 71 2.90 -7.24 11.95
N ALA A 72 3.51 -7.88 12.95
CA ALA A 72 4.91 -7.68 13.29
C ALA A 72 5.84 -8.19 12.16
N ASP A 73 5.55 -9.36 11.59
CA ASP A 73 6.33 -9.92 10.48
C ASP A 73 6.15 -9.11 9.19
N TRP A 74 4.94 -8.62 8.95
CA TRP A 74 4.65 -7.81 7.78
C TRP A 74 5.38 -6.47 7.84
N ILE A 75 5.31 -5.77 8.99
CA ILE A 75 6.04 -4.52 9.23
C ILE A 75 7.54 -4.73 8.98
N LYS A 76 8.13 -5.79 9.52
CA LYS A 76 9.56 -6.09 9.38
C LYS A 76 10.02 -6.25 7.93
N ARG A 77 9.14 -6.72 7.05
CA ARG A 77 9.48 -7.08 5.66
C ARG A 77 9.14 -6.01 4.64
N HIS A 78 8.12 -5.20 4.91
CA HIS A 78 7.47 -4.36 3.90
C HIS A 78 7.47 -2.87 4.29
N SER A 79 8.13 -2.49 5.39
CA SER A 79 8.07 -1.12 5.88
C SER A 79 9.25 -0.70 6.72
N ASN A 80 9.33 0.60 6.97
CA ASN A 80 10.18 1.19 7.98
C ASN A 80 9.41 1.44 9.30
N TYR A 81 8.23 0.82 9.49
CA TYR A 81 7.53 0.87 10.77
C TYR A 81 8.39 0.19 11.85
N ASN A 82 8.33 0.72 13.05
CA ASN A 82 8.87 0.04 14.21
C ASN A 82 8.06 -1.25 14.48
N VAL A 83 8.72 -2.41 14.48
CA VAL A 83 8.09 -3.71 14.75
C VAL A 83 7.38 -3.76 16.12
N ASN A 84 7.87 -2.99 17.10
CA ASN A 84 7.27 -2.82 18.43
C ASN A 84 6.22 -1.70 18.43
N HIS A 85 5.45 -1.57 17.34
CA HIS A 85 4.48 -0.49 17.15
C HIS A 85 3.54 -0.36 18.35
N ILE A 86 3.48 0.85 18.91
CA ILE A 86 2.44 1.24 19.91
C ILE A 86 1.44 2.18 19.23
N ASN A 87 1.89 2.95 18.24
CA ASN A 87 1.09 3.93 17.52
C ASN A 87 1.62 4.12 16.08
N TYR A 88 0.70 4.29 15.13
CA TYR A 88 0.99 4.54 13.71
C TYR A 88 0.97 6.04 13.33
N ASP A 89 0.54 6.93 14.23
CA ASP A 89 0.46 8.37 13.98
C ASP A 89 1.71 8.99 13.32
N PRO A 90 2.96 8.63 13.71
CA PRO A 90 4.16 9.22 13.10
C PRO A 90 4.35 8.88 11.61
N TYR A 91 3.57 7.94 11.09
CA TYR A 91 3.64 7.43 9.73
C TYR A 91 2.44 7.80 8.88
N ILE A 92 1.41 8.40 9.48
CA ILE A 92 0.33 9.05 8.74
C ILE A 92 0.93 10.16 7.88
N ASP A 93 0.31 10.40 6.72
CA ASP A 93 0.76 11.33 5.69
C ASP A 93 2.09 10.96 4.99
N ARG A 94 2.72 9.84 5.36
CA ARG A 94 3.90 9.34 4.66
C ARG A 94 3.53 8.69 3.33
N LYS A 95 4.34 8.96 2.32
CA LYS A 95 4.20 8.37 0.99
C LYS A 95 4.82 6.98 0.93
N HIS A 96 4.18 6.13 0.15
CA HIS A 96 4.57 4.75 -0.10
C HIS A 96 4.40 4.45 -1.59
N LEU A 97 5.21 3.53 -2.13
CA LEU A 97 4.84 2.79 -3.32
C LEU A 97 3.91 1.66 -2.91
N VAL A 98 2.78 1.54 -3.59
CA VAL A 98 1.81 0.49 -3.33
C VAL A 98 1.53 -0.30 -4.60
N LEU A 99 1.64 -1.63 -4.51
CA LEU A 99 1.20 -2.54 -5.56
C LEU A 99 -0.29 -2.82 -5.35
N VAL A 100 -1.11 -2.51 -6.35
CA VAL A 100 -2.56 -2.72 -6.29
C VAL A 100 -2.93 -4.08 -6.88
N GLY A 101 -3.64 -4.88 -6.09
CA GLY A 101 -4.31 -6.11 -6.54
C GLY A 101 -5.82 -5.90 -6.69
N GLN A 102 -6.49 -6.87 -7.31
CA GLN A 102 -7.95 -6.89 -7.41
C GLN A 102 -8.50 -8.26 -7.00
N TYR A 103 -9.60 -8.28 -6.27
CA TYR A 103 -10.34 -9.50 -5.95
C TYR A 103 -11.84 -9.23 -6.01
N ASN A 104 -12.58 -10.02 -6.79
CA ASN A 104 -14.02 -9.85 -7.01
C ASN A 104 -14.40 -8.39 -7.37
N GLY A 105 -13.63 -7.75 -8.25
CA GLY A 105 -13.84 -6.36 -8.67
C GLY A 105 -13.42 -5.29 -7.66
N ASN A 106 -13.01 -5.65 -6.44
CA ASN A 106 -12.57 -4.71 -5.41
C ASN A 106 -11.05 -4.61 -5.38
N TYR A 107 -10.54 -3.37 -5.34
CA TYR A 107 -9.10 -3.12 -5.23
C TYR A 107 -8.62 -3.25 -3.79
N TYR A 108 -7.40 -3.76 -3.64
CA TYR A 108 -6.72 -3.84 -2.36
C TYR A 108 -5.22 -3.63 -2.56
N ILE A 109 -4.52 -3.27 -1.49
CA ILE A 109 -3.07 -3.16 -1.52
C ILE A 109 -2.48 -4.57 -1.33
N GLN A 110 -1.68 -5.00 -2.31
CA GLN A 110 -1.01 -6.29 -2.29
C GLN A 110 0.31 -6.21 -1.54
N ASP A 111 1.12 -5.18 -1.84
CA ASP A 111 2.42 -4.94 -1.24
C ASP A 111 2.71 -3.43 -1.12
N VAL A 112 3.62 -3.07 -0.21
CA VAL A 112 4.01 -1.68 0.02
C VAL A 112 5.52 -1.56 0.17
N ALA A 113 6.04 -0.38 -0.20
CA ALA A 113 7.40 0.04 0.12
C ALA A 113 7.39 1.50 0.57
N PRO A 114 8.01 1.83 1.71
CA PRO A 114 8.08 3.21 2.20
C PRO A 114 8.95 4.06 1.27
N LEU A 115 8.57 5.31 1.10
CA LEU A 115 9.36 6.30 0.36
C LEU A 115 10.11 7.23 1.32
N ASP A 116 11.30 7.66 0.91
CA ASP A 116 12.02 8.77 1.52
C ASP A 116 11.45 10.12 1.08
N GLU A 117 12.04 11.19 1.64
CA GLU A 117 11.66 12.58 1.39
C GLU A 117 11.79 12.98 -0.09
N PHE A 118 12.63 12.28 -0.84
CA PHE A 118 12.96 12.51 -2.24
C PHE A 118 12.21 11.57 -3.20
N GLY A 119 11.37 10.69 -2.67
CA GLY A 119 10.64 9.67 -3.45
C GLY A 119 11.47 8.44 -3.84
N GLY A 120 12.63 8.25 -3.23
CA GLY A 120 13.40 7.01 -3.27
C GLY A 120 12.79 5.95 -2.34
N VAL A 121 13.00 4.67 -2.64
CA VAL A 121 12.52 3.56 -1.79
C VAL A 121 13.49 3.37 -0.62
N LEU A 122 12.95 3.34 0.61
CA LEU A 122 13.70 3.09 1.86
C LEU A 122 13.89 1.60 2.17
#